data_AF-A0A7X1ZMD5-F1
#
_entry.id   AF-A0A7X1ZMD5-F1
#
_cell.length_a   1.000
_cell.length_b   1.000
_cell.length_c   1.000
_cell.angle_alpha   90.00
_cell.angle_beta   90.00
_cell.angle_gamma   90.00
#
_symmetry.space_group_name_H-M   'P 1'
#
loop_
_entity.id
_entity.type
_entity.pdbx_description
1 polymer ?
#
loop_
_entity_poly.entity_id
_entity_poly.type
_entity_poly.pdbx_seq_one_letter_code
_entity_poly.pdbx_strand_id
1 'polypeptide(L)' 'HCSQYPKCDYATWDEPIAQPCPECGRKFVIRKNVIKGDPFLYCSNEECNYKEIVEREKIWEKKDAPSEEGEDL' A
#
# COMPACT_ATOMS: atom_id res chain seq x y z
N HIS A 1 8.65 -10.85 -35.47
CA HIS A 1 8.83 -11.25 -34.05
C HIS A 1 9.32 -10.01 -33.31
N CYS A 2 8.53 -9.49 -32.36
CA CYS A 2 8.70 -8.13 -31.82
C CYS A 2 9.84 -8.08 -30.78
N SER A 3 10.85 -7.26 -31.06
CA SER A 3 12.06 -7.06 -30.25
C SER A 3 11.91 -5.99 -29.15
N GLN A 4 10.76 -5.90 -28.49
CA GLN A 4 10.47 -4.88 -27.44
C GLN A 4 10.25 -5.47 -26.03
N TYR A 5 10.93 -6.57 -25.71
CA TYR A 5 11.29 -6.89 -24.33
C TYR A 5 12.43 -5.94 -23.93
N PRO A 6 12.20 -5.00 -23.00
CA PRO A 6 11.80 -5.31 -21.62
C PRO A 6 10.74 -4.33 -21.10
N LYS A 7 9.61 -4.20 -21.79
CA LYS A 7 8.55 -3.31 -21.32
C LYS A 7 7.74 -3.98 -20.21
N CYS A 8 7.97 -3.48 -18.99
CA CYS A 8 7.17 -3.63 -17.77
C CYS A 8 7.62 -4.67 -16.74
N ASP A 9 8.74 -4.38 -16.08
CA ASP A 9 8.96 -4.67 -14.65
C ASP A 9 8.40 -3.54 -13.76
N TYR A 10 7.40 -2.79 -14.23
CA TYR A 10 6.73 -1.79 -13.41
C TYR A 10 5.44 -2.40 -12.86
N ALA A 11 5.61 -3.43 -12.02
CA ALA A 11 4.54 -3.81 -11.15
C ALA A 11 4.38 -2.70 -10.10
N THR A 12 3.69 -1.62 -10.49
CA THR A 12 2.98 -0.75 -9.55
C THR A 12 1.92 -1.64 -8.92
N TRP A 13 2.33 -2.42 -7.93
CA TRP A 13 1.42 -3.13 -7.05
C TRP A 13 0.68 -2.05 -6.25
N ASP A 14 -0.39 -1.56 -6.86
CA ASP A 14 -1.37 -0.68 -6.23
C ASP A 14 -2.25 -1.59 -5.36
N GLU A 15 -2.05 -1.54 -4.04
CA GLU A 15 -2.68 -2.47 -3.10
C GLU A 15 -3.95 -1.86 -2.50
N PRO A 16 -5.13 -2.52 -2.61
CA PRO A 16 -6.34 -2.03 -1.97
C PRO A 16 -6.24 -2.23 -0.45
N ILE A 17 -6.24 -1.13 0.30
CA ILE A 17 -6.28 -1.12 1.76
C ILE A 17 -7.74 -1.03 2.19
N ALA A 18 -8.19 -1.98 3.01
CA ALA A 18 -9.52 -2.04 3.60
C ALA A 18 -9.76 -0.96 4.68
N GLN A 19 -9.35 0.28 4.39
CA GLN A 19 -9.53 1.46 5.21
C GLN A 19 -10.57 2.37 4.53
N PRO A 20 -11.56 2.88 5.28
CA PRO A 20 -12.53 3.79 4.70
C PRO A 20 -11.89 5.13 4.32
N CYS A 21 -12.30 5.69 3.19
CA CYS A 21 -11.83 7.01 2.76
C CYS A 21 -12.49 8.11 3.62
N PRO A 22 -11.71 8.99 4.30
CA PRO A 22 -12.28 10.01 5.18
C PRO A 22 -13.01 11.13 4.43
N GLU A 23 -12.68 11.35 3.16
CA GLU A 23 -13.26 12.43 2.34
C GLU A 23 -14.60 12.05 1.70
N CYS A 24 -14.76 10.79 1.24
CA CYS A 24 -15.97 10.36 0.52
C CYS A 24 -16.69 9.15 1.13
N GLY A 25 -16.13 8.51 2.16
CA GLY A 25 -16.75 7.37 2.84
C GLY A 25 -16.70 6.03 2.08
N ARG A 26 -15.87 5.91 1.02
CA ARG A 26 -15.66 4.61 0.36
C ARG A 26 -15.10 3.58 1.33
N LYS A 27 -15.37 2.30 1.06
CA LYS A 27 -14.99 1.18 1.94
C LYS A 27 -13.49 0.87 1.96
N PHE A 28 -12.75 1.30 0.94
CA PHE A 28 -11.33 1.03 0.79
C PHE A 28 -10.64 2.20 0.08
N VAL A 29 -9.34 2.32 0.31
CA VAL A 29 -8.41 3.22 -0.40
C VAL A 29 -7.33 2.37 -1.07
N ILE A 30 -6.54 2.96 -1.96
CA ILE A 30 -5.50 2.24 -2.71
C ILE A 30 -4.13 2.79 -2.30
N ARG A 31 -3.20 1.90 -1.94
CA ARG A 31 -1.80 2.25 -1.68
C ARG A 31 -1.00 2.19 -2.97
N LYS A 32 -0.49 3.34 -3.38
CA LYS A 32 0.47 3.48 -4.46
C LYS A 32 1.88 3.31 -3.93
N ASN A 33 2.53 2.22 -4.33
CA ASN A 33 3.95 2.01 -4.05
C ASN A 33 4.79 2.63 -5.16
N VAL A 34 5.52 3.71 -4.83
CA VAL A 34 6.42 4.37 -5.78
C VAL A 34 7.86 3.88 -5.60
N ILE A 35 8.58 3.73 -6.72
CA ILE A 35 10.00 3.35 -6.71
C ILE A 35 10.89 4.50 -6.21
N LYS A 36 10.54 5.73 -6.61
CA LYS A 36 11.23 6.95 -6.20
C LYS A 36 10.26 7.82 -5.42
N GLY A 37 10.48 7.94 -4.12
CA GLY A 37 9.65 8.71 -3.19
C GLY A 37 8.93 7.83 -2.18
N ASP A 38 8.04 8.47 -1.42
CA ASP A 38 7.26 7.81 -0.38
C ASP A 38 5.96 7.25 -0.95
N PRO A 39 5.56 6.03 -0.53
CA PRO A 39 4.27 5.48 -0.93
C PRO A 39 3.14 6.38 -0.41
N PHE A 40 1.99 6.35 -1.08
CA PHE A 40 0.84 7.15 -0.66
C PHE A 40 -0.47 6.40 -0.85
N LEU A 41 -1.42 6.62 0.04
CA LEU A 41 -2.79 6.18 -0.08
C LEU A 41 -3.56 7.18 -0.92
N TYR A 42 -4.43 6.70 -1.80
CA TYR A 42 -5.33 7.53 -2.58
C TYR A 42 -6.69 6.88 -2.73
N CYS A 43 -7.73 7.70 -2.91
CA CYS A 43 -9.05 7.19 -3.19
C CYS A 43 -9.17 6.76 -4.66
N SER A 44 -9.84 5.64 -4.92
CA SER A 44 -10.14 5.19 -6.29
C SER A 44 -11.23 6.03 -6.97
N ASN A 45 -11.87 6.97 -6.26
CA ASN A 45 -12.93 7.80 -6.83
C ASN A 45 -12.31 9.02 -7.54
N GLU A 46 -12.67 9.25 -8.79
CA GLU A 46 -12.26 10.44 -9.54
C GLU A 46 -12.87 11.75 -9.00
N GLU A 47 -14.04 11.67 -8.35
CA GLU A 47 -14.64 12.81 -7.64
C GLU A 47 -14.00 13.07 -6.25
N CYS A 48 -13.12 12.17 -5.78
CA CYS A 48 -12.46 12.29 -4.48
C CYS A 48 -10.94 12.45 -4.64
N ASN A 49 -10.42 13.59 -4.20
CA ASN A 49 -8.99 13.89 -4.30
C ASN A 49 -8.18 13.49 -3.05
N TYR A 50 -8.71 12.61 -2.21
CA TYR A 50 -8.01 12.12 -1.03
C TYR A 50 -6.68 11.48 -1.42
N LYS A 51 -5.58 12.01 -0.87
CA LYS A 51 -4.22 11.51 -1.01
C LYS A 51 -3.47 11.74 0.29
N GLU A 52 -2.83 10.70 0.80
CA GLU A 52 -2.10 10.73 2.06
C GLU A 52 -0.77 10.00 1.90
N ILE A 53 0.34 10.69 2.16
CA ILE A 53 1.67 10.07 2.09
C ILE A 53 1.82 9.16 3.30
N VAL A 54 2.11 7.88 3.04
CA VAL A 54 2.38 6.90 4.07
C VAL A 54 3.86 6.59 4.06
N GLU A 55 4.51 6.70 5.21
CA GLU A 55 5.89 6.27 5.31
C GLU A 55 5.99 4.77 5.00
N ARG A 56 7.05 4.40 4.30
CA ARG A 56 7.36 2.99 4.06
C ARG A 56 7.78 2.41 5.41
N GLU A 57 6.89 1.65 6.06
CA GLU A 57 7.23 0.95 7.30
C GLU A 57 8.51 0.14 7.08
N LYS A 58 9.58 0.53 7.80
CA LYS A 58 10.84 -0.19 7.81
C LYS A 58 10.63 -1.46 8.61
N ILE A 59 10.37 -2.55 7.90
CA ILE A 59 10.11 -3.88 8.46
C ILE A 59 11.28 -4.33 9.37
N TRP A 60 12.47 -3.76 9.21
CA TRP A 60 13.68 -4.08 9.98
C TRP A 60 13.85 -3.34 11.32
N GLU A 61 12.95 -2.42 11.70
CA GLU A 61 13.03 -1.71 13.00
C GLU A 61 12.05 -2.23 14.05
N LYS A 62 11.11 -3.12 13.69
CA LYS A 62 10.30 -3.89 14.67
C LYS A 62 11.12 -5.05 15.23
N LYS A 63 12.14 -4.73 16.03
CA LYS A 63 12.36 -5.52 17.25
C LYS A 63 11.23 -5.12 18.19
N ASP A 64 10.56 -6.12 18.75
CA ASP A 64 9.55 -5.98 19.80
C ASP A 64 8.13 -5.65 19.31
N ALA A 65 7.40 -6.68 18.86
CA ALA A 65 6.01 -6.85 19.23
C ALA A 65 5.88 -8.18 20.00
N PRO A 66 5.15 -8.20 21.14
CA PRO A 66 5.28 -9.18 22.20
C PRO A 66 4.74 -10.55 21.81
N SER A 67 5.39 -11.56 22.39
CA SER A 67 4.86 -12.91 22.59
C SER A 67 3.45 -12.85 23.20
N GLU A 68 2.47 -13.45 22.52
CA GLU A 68 1.33 -14.05 23.21
C GLU A 68 1.37 -15.56 22.97
N GLU A 69 1.45 -16.24 24.10
CA GLU A 69 1.71 -17.64 24.35
C GLU A 69 0.38 -18.40 24.27
N GLY A 70 0.40 -19.65 23.81
CA GLY A 70 -0.77 -20.52 23.78
C GLY A 70 -0.33 -21.97 23.90
N GLU A 71 -0.26 -22.42 25.15
CA GLU A 71 0.10 -23.75 25.67
C GLU A 71 -0.83 -24.90 25.23
N ASP A 72 -0.36 -26.13 25.56
CA ASP A 72 -1.13 -27.35 25.90
C ASP A 72 -1.43 -28.37 24.77
N LEU A 73 -0.47 -29.27 24.52
CA LEU A 73 -0.46 -30.67 25.05
C LEU A 73 0.76 -31.48 24.54
#